data_AF-K2PM48-F1
#
_entry.id   AF-K2PM48-F1
#
_cell.length_a   1.000
_cell.length_b   1.000
_cell.length_c   1.000
_cell.angle_alpha   90.00
_cell.angle_beta   90.00
_cell.angle_gamma   90.00
#
_symmetry.space_group_name_H-M   'P 1'
#
loop_
_entity.id
_entity.type
_entity.pdbx_description
1 polymer ?
#
loop_
_entity_poly.entity_id
_entity_poly.type
_entity_poly.pdbx_seq_one_letter_code
_entity_poly.pdbx_strand_id
1 'polypeptide(L)' 'MADQHQTTVLFAGESKEAKDFVIKALEGSGLATLDAGSLKRARELEAMGFLQISLASSEKISWGGGFGVFK' A
#
# COMPACT_ATOMS: atom_id res chain seq x y z
N MET A 1 -6.82 15.06 5.23
CA MET A 1 -7.35 13.68 5.34
C MET A 1 -6.24 12.64 5.20
N ALA A 2 -5.14 12.91 4.47
CA ALA A 2 -3.94 12.05 4.44
C ALA A 2 -3.39 11.71 5.83
N ASP A 3 -3.45 12.67 6.77
CA ASP A 3 -2.76 12.57 8.05
C ASP A 3 -3.63 12.04 9.20
N GLN A 4 -4.85 11.57 8.91
CA GLN A 4 -5.73 11.05 9.97
C GLN A 4 -5.41 9.59 10.34
N HIS A 5 -4.86 8.82 9.40
CA HIS A 5 -4.53 7.41 9.59
C HIS A 5 -3.18 7.07 8.98
N GLN A 6 -2.42 6.21 9.65
CA GLN A 6 -1.08 5.83 9.23
C GLN A 6 -1.12 5.15 7.84
N THR A 7 -0.35 5.69 6.89
CA THR A 7 -0.21 5.08 5.57
C THR A 7 0.47 3.72 5.67
N THR A 8 -0.08 2.71 4.97
CA THR A 8 0.45 1.35 4.94
C THR A 8 0.96 0.99 3.55
N VAL A 9 2.20 0.51 3.46
CA VAL A 9 2.78 -0.05 2.24
C VAL A 9 2.52 -1.56 2.18
N LEU A 10 1.90 -2.02 1.10
CA LEU A 10 1.62 -3.43 0.84
C LEU A 10 2.69 -4.03 -0.08
N PHE A 11 3.32 -5.13 0.32
CA PHE A 11 4.39 -5.79 -0.44
C PHE A 11 3.93 -7.11 -1.01
N ALA A 12 4.21 -7.38 -2.28
CA ALA A 12 4.03 -8.70 -2.89
C ALA A 12 5.35 -9.12 -3.54
N GLY A 13 5.83 -10.33 -3.25
CA GLY A 13 7.10 -10.82 -3.78
C GLY A 13 7.44 -12.24 -3.31
N GLU A 14 8.25 -12.96 -4.09
CA GLU A 14 8.62 -14.35 -3.79
C GLU A 14 9.78 -14.46 -2.79
N SER A 15 10.75 -13.55 -2.84
CA SER A 15 11.86 -13.54 -1.87
C SER A 15 11.43 -12.84 -0.59
N LYS A 16 11.48 -13.60 0.52
CA LYS A 16 11.28 -13.05 1.85
C LYS A 16 12.38 -12.06 2.20
N GLU A 17 13.62 -12.36 1.84
CA GLU A 17 14.80 -11.54 2.12
C GLU A 17 14.70 -10.18 1.45
N ALA A 18 14.25 -10.14 0.19
CA ALA A 18 14.02 -8.90 -0.54
C ALA A 18 12.92 -8.05 0.11
N LYS A 19 11.80 -8.68 0.50
CA LYS A 19 10.72 -7.97 1.22
C LYS A 19 11.20 -7.42 2.56
N ASP A 20 11.91 -8.23 3.35
CA ASP A 20 12.46 -7.82 4.64
C ASP A 20 13.47 -6.67 4.50
N PHE A 21 14.29 -6.67 3.44
CA PHE A 21 15.22 -5.58 3.15
C PHE A 21 14.49 -4.24 2.94
N VAL A 22 13.41 -4.24 2.16
CA VAL A 22 12.62 -3.02 1.93
C VAL A 22 11.88 -2.59 3.18
N ILE A 23 11.32 -3.52 3.95
CA ILE A 23 10.67 -3.21 5.24
C ILE A 23 11.66 -2.52 6.19
N LYS A 24 12.88 -3.05 6.31
CA LYS A 24 13.94 -2.44 7.12
C LYS A 24 14.32 -1.04 6.63
N ALA A 25 14.39 -0.84 5.32
CA ALA A 25 14.70 0.48 4.75
C ALA A 25 13.62 1.54 5.06
N LEU A 26 12.40 1.12 5.40
CA LEU A 26 11.29 2.00 5.77
C LEU A 26 11.14 2.19 7.29
N GLU A 27 11.96 1.53 8.11
CA GLU A 27 11.95 1.75 9.56
C GLU A 27 12.22 3.23 9.89
N GLY A 28 11.43 3.80 10.81
CA GLY A 28 11.52 5.22 11.18
C GLY A 28 10.86 6.20 10.21
N SER A 29 10.31 5.75 9.08
CA SER A 29 9.62 6.63 8.11
C SER A 29 8.22 7.10 8.55
N GLY A 30 7.64 6.49 9.59
CA GLY A 30 6.25 6.69 9.98
C GLY A 30 5.24 5.88 9.15
N LEU A 31 5.69 5.12 8.15
CA LEU A 31 4.85 4.21 7.38
C LEU A 31 4.66 2.87 8.11
N ALA A 32 3.46 2.30 8.02
CA ALA A 32 3.24 0.90 8.33
C ALA A 32 3.59 0.04 7.11
N THR A 33 3.96 -1.21 7.34
CA THR A 33 4.29 -2.17 6.28
C THR A 33 3.50 -3.46 6.47
N LEU A 34 2.99 -4.05 5.39
CA LEU A 34 2.28 -5.33 5.43
C LEU A 34 2.65 -6.18 4.20
N ASP A 35 3.03 -7.44 4.45
CA ASP A 35 3.30 -8.42 3.40
C ASP A 35 1.98 -9.01 2.88
N ALA A 36 1.62 -8.65 1.64
CA ALA A 36 0.44 -9.14 0.93
C ALA A 36 0.66 -10.53 0.30
N GLY A 37 1.86 -11.10 0.38
CA GLY A 37 2.17 -12.48 0.00
C GLY A 37 3.12 -12.60 -1.19
N SER A 38 2.86 -13.60 -2.04
CA SER A 38 3.68 -13.92 -3.22
C SER A 38 3.49 -12.91 -4.34
N LEU A 39 4.36 -12.91 -5.35
CA LEU A 39 4.32 -11.95 -6.47
C LEU A 39 3.02 -12.08 -7.27
N LYS A 40 2.35 -13.24 -7.25
CA LYS A 40 1.02 -13.40 -7.84
C LYS A 40 0.00 -12.41 -7.28
N ARG A 41 0.19 -11.94 -6.04
CA ARG A 41 -0.66 -10.93 -5.38
C ARG A 41 -0.50 -9.53 -5.94
N ALA A 42 0.54 -9.28 -6.75
CA ALA A 42 0.71 -8.01 -7.46
C ALA A 42 -0.48 -7.69 -8.35
N ARG A 43 -1.13 -8.70 -8.96
CA ARG A 43 -2.34 -8.48 -9.78
C ARG A 43 -3.47 -7.83 -8.98
N GLU A 44 -3.71 -8.30 -7.76
CA GLU A 44 -4.75 -7.72 -6.91
C GLU A 44 -4.34 -6.33 -6.39
N LEU A 45 -3.04 -6.11 -6.09
CA LEU A 45 -2.52 -4.79 -5.71
C LEU A 45 -2.65 -3.78 -6.86
N GLU A 46 -2.36 -4.18 -8.10
CA GLU A 46 -2.54 -3.37 -9.31
C GLU A 46 -4.01 -2.99 -9.51
N ALA A 47 -4.93 -3.96 -9.36
CA ALA A 47 -6.35 -3.71 -9.46
C ALA A 47 -6.84 -2.72 -8.39
N MET A 48 -6.35 -2.84 -7.16
CA MET A 48 -6.66 -1.90 -6.07
C MET A 48 -6.12 -0.49 -6.36
N GLY A 49 -4.88 -0.37 -6.82
CA GLY A 49 -4.29 0.91 -7.20
C GLY A 49 -5.04 1.57 -8.36
N PHE A 50 -5.41 0.80 -9.38
CA PHE A 50 -6.22 1.29 -10.49
C PHE A 50 -7.59 1.80 -10.02
N LEU A 51 -8.25 1.07 -9.11
CA LEU A 51 -9.51 1.51 -8.52
C LEU A 51 -9.34 2.82 -7.73
N GLN A 52 -8.29 2.95 -6.92
CA GLN A 52 -8.03 4.17 -6.15
C GLN A 52 -7.85 5.39 -7.06
N ILE A 53 -7.04 5.26 -8.12
CA ILE A 53 -6.82 6.33 -9.11
C ILE A 53 -8.14 6.70 -9.79
N SER A 54 -8.93 5.71 -10.20
CA SER A 54 -10.22 5.93 -10.87
C SER A 54 -11.23 6.65 -9.96
N LEU A 55 -11.27 6.32 -8.66
CA LEU A 55 -12.12 7.00 -7.68
C LEU A 55 -11.66 8.44 -7.41
N ALA A 56 -10.35 8.69 -7.34
CA ALA A 56 -9.81 10.04 -7.17
C ALA A 56 -10.10 10.91 -8.40
N SER A 57 -9.89 10.35 -9.61
CA SER A 57 -10.17 11.03 -10.88
C SER A 57 -11.64 11.34 -11.11
N SER A 58 -12.56 10.58 -10.49
CA SER A 58 -14.01 10.82 -10.53
C SER A 58 -14.52 11.59 -9.31
N GLU A 59 -13.60 12.21 -8.55
CA GLU A 59 -13.87 13.05 -7.38
C GLU A 59 -14.66 12.35 -6.27
N LYS A 60 -14.66 11.01 -6.25
CA LYS A 60 -15.31 10.21 -5.18
C LYS A 60 -14.46 10.17 -3.92
N ILE A 61 -13.15 10.29 -4.07
CA ILE A 61 -12.19 10.45 -2.98
C ILE A 61 -11.19 11.56 -3.33
N SER A 62 -10.50 12.09 -2.32
CA SER A 62 -9.43 13.08 -2.53
C SER A 62 -8.16 12.44 -3.09
N TRP A 63 -7.40 13.19 -3.88
CA TRP A 63 -6.03 12.84 -4.29
C TRP A 63 -5.05 12.67 -3.13
N GLY A 64 -5.30 13.35 -2.00
CA GLY A 64 -4.55 13.16 -0.75
C GLY A 64 -5.20 12.13 0.19
N GLY A 65 -6.17 11.35 -0.27
CA GLY A 65 -6.81 10.27 0.48
C GLY A 65 -6.48 8.90 -0.12
N GLY A 66 -7.34 7.91 0.14
CA GLY A 66 -7.18 6.56 -0.42
C GLY A 66 -7.81 5.47 0.44
N PHE A 67 -7.37 4.24 0.22
CA PHE A 67 -7.74 3.10 1.06
C PHE A 67 -6.89 3.06 2.33
N GLY A 68 -7.54 3.15 3.49
CA GLY A 68 -6.90 2.91 4.79
C GLY A 68 -6.92 1.41 5.15
N VAL A 69 -5.83 0.91 5.73
CA VAL A 69 -5.73 -0.47 6.24
C VAL A 69 -5.87 -0.44 7.76
N PHE A 70 -6.93 -1.07 8.28
CA PHE A 70 -7.25 -1.13 9.71
C PHE A 70 -7.10 -2.57 10.23
N LYS A 71 -6.69 -2.72 11.49
CA LYS A 71 -6.58 -4.02 12.17
C LYS A 71 -7.74 -4.26 13.10
#